data_AF-A0A7S4BE86-F1
#
_entry.id   AF-A0A7S4BE86-F1
#
_cell.length_a   1.000
_cell.length_b   1.000
_cell.length_c   1.000
_cell.angle_alpha   90.00
_cell.angle_beta   90.00
_cell.angle_gamma   90.00
#
_symmetry.space_group_name_H-M   'P 1'
#
loop_
_entity.id
_entity.type
_entity.pdbx_description
1 polymer ?
#
loop_
_entity_poly.entity_id
_entity_poly.type
_entity_poly.pdbx_seq_one_letter_code
_entity_poly.pdbx_strand_id
1 'polypeptide(L)'
;TTTGVQGVLDALDGHASDEGPFKRTLRELMPCLTKEMATEEVTNTDEGWLEEGHELVGKRVLRVFPSGASYGRVTKWLPEAENEPALFHVVHDADGDQEDLDEAELRAAIDEFERAEASDAPQFELEQPKYVNMMEKRPQRITVASLGLTGVRTELLELEENVAVRLRYSASKWDHPDSDRQAWLYSCQRSESLVELGELLVSLEAAVRALQLAPDVNERKPWRNEGHPFIGKHSRRFFANYGASDGIIVGWLPAEGDDPPLWHMVHGDDADEEDLDEMEATFALSNYDENRTEPTAEELAYNAQFLQAGDENDEADGEDDDETAEPPPAAALLPMHR
;
A
#
# COMPACT_ATOMS: atom_id res chain seq x y z
N THR A 1 -31.38 20.14 10.52
CA THR A 1 -31.19 20.09 9.05
C THR A 1 -31.56 21.40 8.35
N THR A 2 -32.63 22.11 8.73
CA THR A 2 -32.98 23.44 8.19
C THR A 2 -31.85 24.49 8.30
N THR A 3 -30.98 24.35 9.31
CA THR A 3 -29.82 25.22 9.56
C THR A 3 -28.72 25.10 8.51
N GLY A 4 -28.57 23.93 7.87
CA GLY A 4 -27.49 23.68 6.91
C GLY A 4 -27.72 24.38 5.57
N VAL A 5 -28.93 24.24 5.01
CA VAL A 5 -29.28 24.86 3.72
C VAL A 5 -29.37 26.39 3.84
N GLN A 6 -29.84 26.90 4.97
CA GLN A 6 -29.83 28.34 5.25
C GLN A 6 -28.39 28.88 5.33
N GLY A 7 -27.46 28.13 5.94
CA GLY A 7 -26.04 28.49 5.98
C GLY A 7 -25.38 28.58 4.60
N VAL A 8 -25.75 27.69 3.66
CA VAL A 8 -25.29 27.75 2.26
C VAL A 8 -25.85 28.98 1.55
N LEU A 9 -27.12 29.32 1.79
CA LEU A 9 -27.75 30.54 1.25
C LEU A 9 -27.07 31.82 1.77
N ASP A 10 -26.67 31.81 3.04
CA ASP A 10 -26.03 32.96 3.67
C ASP A 10 -24.56 33.11 3.25
N ALA A 11 -23.89 32.02 2.89
CA ALA A 11 -22.50 32.00 2.41
C ALA A 11 -22.31 32.46 0.96
N LEU A 12 -23.34 32.37 0.10
CA LEU A 12 -23.25 32.84 -1.30
C LEU A 12 -23.21 34.36 -1.38
N ASP A 13 -22.24 34.96 -2.07
CA ASP A 13 -22.14 36.41 -2.23
C ASP A 13 -23.02 36.87 -3.41
N GLY A 14 -24.15 37.51 -3.08
CA GLY A 14 -25.11 37.97 -4.08
C GLY A 14 -24.60 39.08 -5.00
N HIS A 15 -23.38 39.58 -4.79
CA HIS A 15 -22.75 40.62 -5.59
C HIS A 15 -21.76 40.09 -6.63
N ALA A 16 -21.34 38.83 -6.55
CA ALA A 16 -20.55 38.18 -7.60
C ALA A 16 -21.45 37.88 -8.82
N SER A 17 -20.97 38.17 -10.04
CA SER A 17 -21.78 38.09 -11.27
C SER A 17 -22.34 36.68 -11.55
N ASP A 18 -21.71 35.65 -10.99
CA ASP A 18 -21.95 34.26 -11.36
C ASP A 18 -22.80 33.50 -10.32
N GLU A 19 -22.89 34.00 -9.08
CA GLU A 19 -23.63 33.35 -7.98
C GLU A 19 -25.07 33.87 -7.81
N GLY A 20 -25.34 35.07 -8.32
CA GLY A 20 -26.66 35.71 -8.22
C GLY A 20 -27.83 34.90 -8.78
N PRO A 21 -27.71 34.28 -9.98
CA PRO A 21 -28.76 33.42 -10.54
C PRO A 21 -29.01 32.16 -9.69
N PHE A 22 -27.96 31.50 -9.23
CA PHE A 22 -28.05 30.29 -8.40
C PHE A 22 -28.71 30.57 -7.05
N LYS A 23 -28.30 31.65 -6.39
CA LYS A 23 -28.90 32.09 -5.11
C LYS A 23 -30.39 32.39 -5.22
N ARG A 24 -30.86 32.88 -6.37
CA ARG A 24 -32.30 33.10 -6.62
C ARG A 24 -33.06 31.78 -6.79
N THR A 25 -32.55 30.87 -7.63
CA THR A 25 -33.18 29.56 -7.86
C THR A 25 -33.25 28.73 -6.58
N LEU A 26 -32.18 28.72 -5.77
CA LEU A 26 -32.18 27.98 -4.49
C LEU A 26 -33.24 28.52 -3.52
N ARG A 27 -33.42 29.85 -3.48
CA ARG A 27 -34.41 30.51 -2.62
C ARG A 27 -35.85 30.23 -3.05
N GLU A 28 -36.09 30.05 -4.35
CA GLU A 28 -37.40 29.68 -4.91
C GLU A 28 -37.75 28.21 -4.64
N LEU A 29 -36.75 27.32 -4.64
CA LEU A 29 -36.95 25.88 -4.42
C LEU A 29 -37.00 25.49 -2.93
N MET A 30 -36.60 26.38 -2.02
CA MET A 30 -36.53 26.11 -0.58
C MET A 30 -37.86 25.65 0.07
N PRO A 31 -39.02 26.25 -0.24
CA PRO A 31 -40.29 25.78 0.30
C PRO A 31 -40.63 24.33 -0.12
N CYS A 32 -40.20 23.89 -1.31
CA CYS A 32 -40.43 22.53 -1.79
C CYS A 32 -39.52 21.53 -1.08
N LEU A 33 -38.21 21.84 -0.99
CA LEU A 33 -37.24 21.01 -0.28
C LEU A 33 -37.59 20.86 1.21
N THR A 34 -37.98 21.95 1.87
CA THR A 34 -38.39 21.88 3.29
C THR A 34 -39.65 21.05 3.49
N LYS A 35 -40.57 21.05 2.51
CA LYS A 35 -41.82 20.29 2.57
C LYS A 35 -41.61 18.81 2.27
N GLU A 36 -40.74 18.45 1.33
CA GLU A 36 -40.36 17.06 1.05
C GLU A 36 -39.58 16.46 2.23
N MET A 37 -38.59 17.18 2.77
CA MET A 37 -37.80 16.70 3.91
C MET A 37 -38.60 16.56 5.21
N ALA A 38 -39.61 17.41 5.45
CA ALA A 38 -40.50 17.26 6.60
C ALA A 38 -41.41 16.03 6.51
N THR A 39 -41.45 15.35 5.36
CA THR A 39 -42.26 14.15 5.14
C THR A 39 -41.45 12.85 5.36
N GLU A 40 -40.13 12.95 5.56
CA GLU A 40 -39.22 11.80 5.77
C GLU A 40 -38.56 11.73 7.15
N GLU A 41 -38.98 12.55 8.12
CA GLU A 41 -38.65 12.33 9.54
C GLU A 41 -39.83 11.64 10.25
N VAL A 42 -40.05 10.36 9.94
CA VAL A 42 -40.74 9.47 10.90
C VAL A 42 -39.72 9.16 11.99
N THR A 43 -39.74 10.01 13.01
CA THR A 43 -39.16 9.69 14.31
C THR A 43 -39.93 8.50 14.87
N ASN A 44 -39.39 7.29 14.67
CA ASN A 44 -39.83 6.12 15.40
C ASN A 44 -39.37 6.31 16.84
N THR A 45 -40.26 6.84 17.69
CA THR A 45 -40.07 6.85 19.14
C THR A 45 -39.83 5.41 19.60
N ASP A 46 -38.79 5.16 20.41
CA ASP A 46 -38.37 3.86 20.99
C ASP A 46 -39.47 3.13 21.84
N GLU A 47 -40.76 3.21 21.50
CA GLU A 47 -41.84 2.50 22.17
C GLU A 47 -41.78 0.99 21.84
N GLY A 48 -40.91 0.28 22.55
CA GLY A 48 -40.91 -1.19 22.58
C GLY A 48 -39.55 -1.86 22.49
N TRP A 49 -38.52 -1.15 22.00
CA TRP A 49 -37.17 -1.68 21.91
C TRP A 49 -36.52 -1.78 23.29
N LEU A 50 -35.97 -2.95 23.59
CA LEU A 50 -35.32 -3.28 24.86
C LEU A 50 -33.82 -3.48 24.62
N GLU A 51 -33.00 -2.85 25.46
CA GLU A 51 -31.53 -2.97 25.40
C GLU A 51 -30.99 -4.17 26.21
N GLU A 52 -31.84 -4.82 27.00
CA GLU A 52 -31.49 -5.95 27.85
C GLU A 52 -32.64 -6.97 27.90
N GLY A 53 -32.39 -8.16 28.45
CA GLY A 53 -33.41 -9.16 28.75
C GLY A 53 -33.57 -10.31 27.74
N HIS A 54 -33.00 -10.19 26.54
CA HIS A 54 -32.92 -11.29 25.57
C HIS A 54 -31.50 -11.83 25.45
N GLU A 55 -31.35 -13.16 25.38
CA GLU A 55 -30.05 -13.86 25.38
C GLU A 55 -29.14 -13.52 24.20
N LEU A 56 -29.75 -12.99 23.12
CA LEU A 56 -29.05 -12.64 21.88
C LEU A 56 -28.54 -11.20 21.86
N VAL A 57 -29.00 -10.33 22.78
CA VAL A 57 -28.49 -8.96 22.86
C VAL A 57 -27.03 -8.97 23.30
N GLY A 58 -26.19 -8.18 22.63
CA GLY A 58 -24.75 -8.12 22.83
C GLY A 58 -23.95 -9.18 22.06
N LYS A 59 -24.61 -10.16 21.42
CA LYS A 59 -23.95 -11.17 20.58
C LYS A 59 -23.35 -10.53 19.33
N ARG A 60 -22.26 -11.13 18.85
CA ARG A 60 -21.59 -10.80 17.59
C ARG A 60 -22.29 -11.55 16.46
N VAL A 61 -22.39 -10.90 15.30
CA VAL A 61 -23.04 -11.45 14.12
C VAL A 61 -22.16 -11.26 12.89
N LEU A 62 -22.34 -12.12 11.89
CA LEU A 62 -21.71 -12.02 10.59
C LEU A 62 -22.78 -12.23 9.52
N ARG A 63 -22.99 -11.21 8.68
CA ARG A 63 -23.90 -11.23 7.54
C ARG A 63 -23.09 -11.35 6.25
N VAL A 64 -23.37 -12.37 5.44
CA VAL A 64 -22.69 -12.56 4.15
C VAL A 64 -23.60 -12.10 3.02
N PHE A 65 -23.16 -11.09 2.28
CA PHE A 65 -23.82 -10.54 1.10
C PHE A 65 -23.03 -10.91 -0.16
N PRO A 66 -23.63 -10.82 -1.37
CA PRO A 66 -22.89 -11.01 -2.62
C PRO A 66 -21.70 -10.05 -2.80
N SER A 67 -21.77 -8.86 -2.18
CA SER A 67 -20.74 -7.82 -2.23
C SER A 67 -19.65 -7.95 -1.15
N GLY A 68 -19.83 -8.83 -0.16
CA GLY A 68 -18.90 -8.97 0.96
C GLY A 68 -19.59 -9.43 2.25
N ALA A 69 -18.82 -9.57 3.32
CA ALA A 69 -19.35 -9.92 4.64
C ALA A 69 -19.30 -8.71 5.58
N SER A 70 -20.32 -8.57 6.43
CA SER A 70 -20.41 -7.50 7.43
C SER A 70 -20.48 -8.08 8.83
N TYR A 71 -19.59 -7.62 9.69
CA TYR A 71 -19.58 -7.95 11.12
C TYR A 71 -20.40 -6.92 11.86
N GLY A 72 -21.14 -7.36 12.88
CA GLY A 72 -21.92 -6.44 13.69
C GLY A 72 -22.18 -6.95 15.10
N ARG A 73 -22.99 -6.19 15.84
CA ARG A 73 -23.44 -6.51 17.18
C ARG A 73 -24.93 -6.24 17.32
N VAL A 74 -25.63 -7.16 17.99
CA VAL A 74 -27.02 -6.94 18.41
C VAL A 74 -27.04 -5.94 19.57
N THR A 75 -27.70 -4.80 19.39
CA THR A 75 -27.73 -3.71 20.39
C THR A 75 -29.08 -3.61 21.09
N LYS A 76 -30.19 -3.91 20.40
CA LYS A 76 -31.55 -3.87 20.96
C LYS A 76 -32.39 -5.02 20.41
N TRP A 77 -33.51 -5.32 21.06
CA TRP A 77 -34.51 -6.25 20.55
C TRP A 77 -35.93 -5.74 20.79
N LEU A 78 -36.85 -6.07 19.89
CA LEU A 78 -38.28 -5.78 19.98
C LEU A 78 -39.02 -7.11 20.19
N PRO A 79 -39.75 -7.28 21.30
CA PRO A 79 -40.52 -8.50 21.55
C PRO A 79 -41.56 -8.79 20.46
N GLU A 80 -41.88 -10.07 20.28
CA GLU A 80 -42.94 -10.53 19.38
C GLU A 80 -44.28 -9.82 19.68
N ALA A 81 -44.96 -9.39 18.63
CA ALA A 81 -46.29 -8.79 18.69
C ALA A 81 -47.32 -9.65 17.94
N GLU A 82 -48.60 -9.30 18.01
CA GLU A 82 -49.68 -10.11 17.41
C GLU A 82 -49.53 -10.22 15.88
N ASN A 83 -48.94 -11.34 15.43
CA ASN A 83 -48.56 -11.69 14.04
C ASN A 83 -47.25 -11.09 13.50
N GLU A 84 -46.37 -10.56 14.36
CA GLU A 84 -45.06 -10.06 13.95
C GLU A 84 -43.96 -10.74 14.78
N PRO A 85 -42.95 -11.37 14.16
CA PRO A 85 -41.87 -12.02 14.89
C PRO A 85 -41.06 -11.00 15.70
N ALA A 86 -40.33 -11.46 16.71
CA ALA A 86 -39.37 -10.61 17.40
C ALA A 86 -38.32 -10.09 16.42
N LEU A 87 -37.96 -8.81 16.55
CA LEU A 87 -36.94 -8.15 15.73
C LEU A 87 -35.72 -7.81 16.58
N PHE A 88 -34.55 -7.81 15.95
CA PHE A 88 -33.27 -7.58 16.59
C PHE A 88 -32.48 -6.53 15.83
N HIS A 89 -32.15 -5.47 16.54
CA HIS A 89 -31.42 -4.35 15.98
C HIS A 89 -29.92 -4.67 15.99
N VAL A 90 -29.33 -4.72 14.81
CA VAL A 90 -27.90 -4.96 14.58
C VAL A 90 -27.25 -3.67 14.10
N VAL A 91 -26.11 -3.34 14.71
CA VAL A 91 -25.22 -2.27 14.23
C VAL A 91 -23.97 -2.93 13.67
N HIS A 92 -23.66 -2.65 12.40
CA HIS A 92 -22.47 -3.16 11.72
C HIS A 92 -21.22 -2.36 12.13
N ASP A 93 -20.10 -3.06 12.33
CA ASP A 93 -18.86 -2.50 12.88
C ASP A 93 -18.17 -1.54 11.90
N ALA A 94 -18.34 -1.75 10.60
CA ALA A 94 -17.55 -1.10 9.55
C ALA A 94 -18.06 0.29 9.17
N ASP A 95 -19.37 0.43 8.98
CA ASP A 95 -20.05 1.64 8.50
C ASP A 95 -21.01 2.21 9.54
N GLY A 96 -21.29 1.49 10.62
CA GLY A 96 -22.32 1.85 11.58
C GLY A 96 -23.73 1.68 11.02
N ASP A 97 -23.87 1.03 9.86
CA ASP A 97 -25.17 0.78 9.25
C ASP A 97 -26.00 -0.10 10.20
N GLN A 98 -27.30 0.16 10.19
CA GLN A 98 -28.25 -0.45 11.09
C GLN A 98 -29.20 -1.33 10.30
N GLU A 99 -29.42 -2.54 10.80
CA GLU A 99 -30.33 -3.51 10.20
C GLU A 99 -31.16 -4.17 11.31
N ASP A 100 -32.45 -4.37 11.07
CA ASP A 100 -33.32 -5.13 11.94
C ASP A 100 -33.51 -6.54 11.36
N LEU A 101 -33.13 -7.56 12.13
CA LEU A 101 -33.22 -8.97 11.75
C LEU A 101 -34.31 -9.67 12.54
N ASP A 102 -35.01 -10.63 11.93
CA ASP A 102 -35.83 -11.55 12.72
C ASP A 102 -34.95 -12.58 13.49
N GLU A 103 -35.55 -13.34 14.42
CA GLU A 103 -34.79 -14.30 15.23
C GLU A 103 -34.06 -15.36 14.39
N ALA A 104 -34.67 -15.82 13.28
CA ALA A 104 -34.08 -16.87 12.45
C ALA A 104 -32.90 -16.33 11.63
N GLU A 105 -33.04 -15.15 11.04
CA GLU A 105 -31.97 -14.43 10.36
C GLU A 105 -30.81 -14.10 11.31
N LEU A 106 -31.13 -13.65 12.53
CA LEU A 106 -30.13 -13.36 13.54
C LEU A 106 -29.36 -14.62 13.96
N ARG A 107 -30.07 -15.72 14.25
CA ARG A 107 -29.40 -16.99 14.62
C ARG A 107 -28.49 -17.48 13.50
N ALA A 108 -28.92 -17.39 12.24
CA ALA A 108 -28.06 -17.73 11.10
C ALA A 108 -26.79 -16.85 11.05
N ALA A 109 -26.92 -15.54 11.32
CA ALA A 109 -25.79 -14.63 11.35
C ALA A 109 -24.84 -14.87 12.54
N ILE A 110 -25.36 -15.29 13.71
CA ILE A 110 -24.55 -15.70 14.86
C ILE A 110 -23.81 -17.00 14.54
N ASP A 111 -24.50 -18.00 13.99
CA ASP A 111 -23.88 -19.28 13.61
C ASP A 111 -22.77 -19.08 12.56
N GLU A 112 -22.96 -18.15 11.62
CA GLU A 112 -21.93 -17.79 10.65
C GLU A 112 -20.72 -17.11 11.32
N PHE A 113 -20.97 -16.22 12.29
CA PHE A 113 -19.90 -15.59 13.07
C PHE A 113 -19.11 -16.63 13.86
N GLU A 114 -19.80 -17.53 14.56
CA GLU A 114 -19.16 -18.61 15.33
C GLU A 114 -18.40 -19.58 14.42
N ARG A 115 -18.92 -19.87 13.21
CA ARG A 115 -18.22 -20.69 12.22
C ARG A 115 -16.97 -19.98 11.69
N ALA A 116 -17.04 -18.68 11.45
CA ALA A 116 -15.90 -17.89 11.01
C ALA A 116 -14.82 -17.77 12.10
N GLU A 117 -15.20 -17.74 13.38
CA GLU A 117 -14.26 -17.75 14.52
C GLU A 117 -13.70 -19.15 14.82
N ALA A 118 -14.49 -20.21 14.62
CA ALA A 118 -14.10 -21.59 14.93
C ALA A 118 -13.34 -22.28 13.79
N SER A 119 -13.65 -21.92 12.56
CA SER A 119 -12.69 -22.04 11.48
C SER A 119 -11.50 -21.17 11.92
N ASP A 120 -10.27 -21.65 11.85
CA ASP A 120 -9.15 -20.75 11.54
C ASP A 120 -9.46 -20.20 10.13
N ALA A 121 -10.51 -19.37 10.02
CA ALA A 121 -10.89 -18.70 8.80
C ALA A 121 -9.60 -18.08 8.35
N PRO A 122 -9.24 -18.28 7.06
CA PRO A 122 -7.93 -17.89 6.59
C PRO A 122 -7.77 -16.46 7.06
N GLN A 123 -6.82 -16.27 8.00
CA GLN A 123 -6.09 -15.03 8.01
C GLN A 123 -5.78 -14.91 6.54
N PHE A 124 -6.37 -13.94 5.86
CA PHE A 124 -5.79 -13.51 4.62
C PHE A 124 -4.41 -13.13 5.10
N GLU A 125 -3.47 -14.07 5.02
CA GLU A 125 -2.07 -13.77 5.14
C GLU A 125 -1.98 -12.58 4.20
N LEU A 126 -1.64 -11.44 4.78
CA LEU A 126 -1.23 -10.32 3.99
C LEU A 126 0.07 -10.82 3.35
N GLU A 127 -0.07 -11.68 2.35
CA GLU A 127 0.95 -11.93 1.36
C GLU A 127 1.15 -10.54 0.80
N GLN A 128 2.25 -9.92 1.22
CA GLN A 128 2.76 -8.80 0.48
C GLN A 128 2.75 -9.27 -0.97
N PRO A 129 1.95 -8.62 -1.84
CA PRO A 129 1.99 -8.94 -3.25
C PRO A 129 3.47 -8.90 -3.61
N LYS A 130 4.01 -10.02 -4.10
CA LYS A 130 5.44 -10.11 -4.42
C LYS A 130 5.76 -8.85 -5.20
N TYR A 131 6.64 -8.00 -4.65
CA TYR A 131 6.96 -6.74 -5.29
C TYR A 131 7.59 -7.07 -6.64
N VAL A 132 6.77 -7.07 -7.69
CA VAL A 132 7.24 -7.26 -9.05
C VAL A 132 7.61 -5.88 -9.50
N ASN A 133 8.90 -5.58 -9.42
CA ASN A 133 9.46 -4.44 -10.12
C ASN A 133 9.29 -4.69 -11.62
N MET A 134 8.15 -4.31 -12.19
CA MET A 134 7.75 -4.64 -13.55
C MET A 134 8.62 -3.94 -14.61
N MET A 135 9.80 -4.49 -14.93
CA MET A 135 10.51 -4.63 -16.24
C MET A 135 11.99 -5.04 -16.11
N GLU A 136 12.39 -6.03 -16.90
CA GLU A 136 13.78 -6.48 -16.96
C GLU A 136 14.67 -5.63 -17.91
N LYS A 137 14.14 -4.65 -18.68
CA LYS A 137 14.95 -3.66 -19.46
C LYS A 137 14.53 -2.19 -19.34
N ARG A 138 15.49 -1.26 -19.53
CA ARG A 138 15.68 -0.02 -18.72
C ARG A 138 15.22 1.36 -19.27
N PRO A 139 15.10 1.68 -20.58
CA PRO A 139 14.66 3.02 -21.03
C PRO A 139 13.14 3.20 -21.09
N GLN A 140 12.41 2.09 -21.01
CA GLN A 140 11.00 1.95 -21.36
C GLN A 140 10.08 1.93 -20.14
N ARG A 141 10.66 1.94 -18.94
CA ARG A 141 9.92 2.10 -17.70
C ARG A 141 9.42 3.53 -17.57
N ILE A 142 8.11 3.61 -17.71
CA ILE A 142 7.35 4.84 -17.69
C ILE A 142 6.43 4.71 -16.46
N THR A 143 6.51 5.72 -15.60
CA THR A 143 5.33 6.53 -15.30
C THR A 143 4.26 6.16 -14.28
N VAL A 144 3.98 7.19 -13.47
CA VAL A 144 2.63 7.76 -13.22
C VAL A 144 2.53 9.09 -13.97
N ALA A 145 2.65 8.98 -15.28
CA ALA A 145 3.40 9.86 -16.18
C ALA A 145 4.66 10.59 -15.59
N SER A 146 5.68 9.85 -15.13
CA SER A 146 7.06 10.28 -14.76
C SER A 146 7.19 11.26 -13.57
N LEU A 147 6.14 11.30 -12.73
CA LEU A 147 6.16 11.57 -11.28
C LEU A 147 6.77 12.93 -10.85
N GLY A 148 6.10 14.01 -11.23
CA GLY A 148 6.02 15.23 -10.42
C GLY A 148 4.95 15.09 -9.31
N LEU A 149 4.72 16.16 -8.57
CA LEU A 149 3.74 16.22 -7.47
C LEU A 149 2.38 15.58 -7.81
N THR A 150 1.83 15.87 -8.98
CA THR A 150 0.51 15.36 -9.40
C THR A 150 0.50 13.84 -9.54
N GLY A 151 1.56 13.25 -10.09
CA GLY A 151 1.62 11.79 -10.24
C GLY A 151 1.70 11.10 -8.88
N VAL A 152 2.56 11.60 -7.96
CA VAL A 152 2.69 11.02 -6.61
C VAL A 152 1.36 11.09 -5.87
N ARG A 153 0.63 12.21 -6.01
CA ARG A 153 -0.69 12.38 -5.42
C ARG A 153 -1.70 11.35 -5.95
N THR A 154 -1.75 11.15 -7.27
CA THR A 154 -2.67 10.18 -7.87
C THR A 154 -2.41 8.78 -7.35
N GLU A 155 -1.15 8.31 -7.36
CA GLU A 155 -0.83 7.00 -6.80
C GLU A 155 -1.17 6.89 -5.33
N LEU A 156 -0.91 7.93 -4.55
CA LEU A 156 -1.15 7.88 -3.11
C LEU A 156 -2.65 7.74 -2.82
N LEU A 157 -3.50 8.40 -3.62
CA LEU A 157 -4.96 8.23 -3.53
C LEU A 157 -5.42 6.85 -3.98
N GLU A 158 -4.89 6.34 -5.10
CA GLU A 158 -5.24 4.99 -5.59
C GLU A 158 -4.76 3.88 -4.63
N LEU A 159 -3.57 4.05 -4.05
CA LEU A 159 -3.04 3.17 -3.01
C LEU A 159 -3.96 3.18 -1.79
N GLU A 160 -4.38 4.36 -1.33
CA GLU A 160 -5.32 4.48 -0.22
C GLU A 160 -6.63 3.77 -0.51
N GLU A 161 -7.23 3.99 -1.68
CA GLU A 161 -8.50 3.36 -2.06
C GLU A 161 -8.39 1.82 -2.04
N ASN A 162 -7.30 1.29 -2.62
CA ASN A 162 -7.04 -0.14 -2.66
C ASN A 162 -6.81 -0.74 -1.26
N VAL A 163 -6.12 -0.02 -0.37
CA VAL A 163 -5.81 -0.47 0.99
C VAL A 163 -7.01 -0.27 1.93
N ALA A 164 -7.81 0.78 1.75
CA ALA A 164 -8.95 1.15 2.59
C ALA A 164 -9.98 0.01 2.69
N VAL A 165 -10.25 -0.67 1.57
CA VAL A 165 -11.13 -1.84 1.55
C VAL A 165 -10.64 -2.91 2.53
N ARG A 166 -9.34 -3.22 2.54
CA ARG A 166 -8.75 -4.21 3.46
C ARG A 166 -8.68 -3.70 4.90
N LEU A 167 -8.40 -2.41 5.10
CA LEU A 167 -8.40 -1.78 6.41
C LEU A 167 -9.79 -1.85 7.07
N ARG A 168 -10.86 -1.62 6.30
CA ARG A 168 -12.25 -1.76 6.75
C ARG A 168 -12.55 -3.18 7.21
N TYR A 169 -12.19 -4.19 6.41
CA TYR A 169 -12.39 -5.60 6.78
C TYR A 169 -11.58 -6.02 8.01
N SER A 170 -10.47 -5.34 8.29
CA SER A 170 -9.60 -5.63 9.42
C SER A 170 -9.94 -4.83 10.69
N ALA A 171 -11.13 -4.21 10.74
CA ALA A 171 -11.57 -3.34 11.84
C ALA A 171 -10.57 -2.21 12.18
N SER A 172 -9.87 -1.70 11.16
CA SER A 172 -8.97 -0.56 11.34
C SER A 172 -9.74 0.70 11.72
N LYS A 173 -9.14 1.54 12.56
CA LYS A 173 -9.65 2.88 12.84
C LYS A 173 -9.59 3.82 11.61
N TRP A 174 -8.90 3.41 10.55
CA TRP A 174 -8.72 4.22 9.35
C TRP A 174 -10.03 4.57 8.65
N ASP A 175 -11.04 3.70 8.67
CA ASP A 175 -12.30 3.96 7.93
C ASP A 175 -13.49 4.31 8.83
N HIS A 176 -13.23 4.59 10.12
CA HIS A 176 -14.25 5.01 11.07
C HIS A 176 -14.81 6.41 10.70
N PRO A 177 -16.07 6.77 11.01
CA PRO A 177 -16.61 8.10 10.74
C PRO A 177 -15.81 9.24 11.39
N ASP A 178 -15.27 8.99 12.58
CA ASP A 178 -14.37 9.91 13.31
C ASP A 178 -12.88 9.71 12.97
N SER A 179 -12.57 9.00 11.88
CA SER A 179 -11.19 8.74 11.48
C SER A 179 -10.53 9.94 10.82
N ASP A 180 -9.19 9.91 10.80
CA ASP A 180 -8.38 10.89 10.09
C ASP A 180 -8.43 10.70 8.57
N ARG A 181 -9.08 9.67 8.02
CA ARG A 181 -9.07 9.36 6.58
C ARG A 181 -9.65 10.46 5.71
N GLN A 182 -10.76 11.08 6.11
CA GLN A 182 -11.32 12.20 5.34
C GLN A 182 -10.39 13.42 5.36
N ALA A 183 -9.78 13.71 6.52
CA ALA A 183 -8.77 14.76 6.63
C ALA A 183 -7.52 14.43 5.80
N TRP A 184 -7.13 13.16 5.76
CA TRP A 184 -6.00 12.65 4.98
C TRP A 184 -6.25 12.76 3.47
N LEU A 185 -7.41 12.32 2.98
CA LEU A 185 -7.81 12.42 1.57
C LEU A 185 -7.82 13.88 1.12
N TYR A 186 -8.40 14.75 1.94
CA TYR A 186 -8.39 16.19 1.70
C TYR A 186 -6.97 16.75 1.64
N SER A 187 -6.09 16.33 2.56
CA SER A 187 -4.69 16.77 2.62
C SER A 187 -3.89 16.28 1.41
N CYS A 188 -4.06 15.03 1.01
CA CYS A 188 -3.44 14.45 -0.18
C CYS A 188 -3.85 15.21 -1.45
N GLN A 189 -5.15 15.46 -1.63
CA GLN A 189 -5.69 16.21 -2.77
C GLN A 189 -5.11 17.62 -2.90
N ARG A 190 -4.87 18.29 -1.77
CA ARG A 190 -4.42 19.68 -1.71
C ARG A 190 -2.93 19.89 -1.56
N SER A 191 -2.17 18.84 -1.27
CA SER A 191 -0.74 18.96 -0.99
C SER A 191 0.00 19.61 -2.15
N GLU A 192 0.84 20.61 -1.87
CA GLU A 192 1.57 21.38 -2.88
C GLU A 192 3.06 20.96 -2.97
N SER A 193 3.48 19.98 -2.15
CA SER A 193 4.87 19.53 -2.09
C SER A 193 5.01 18.02 -1.93
N LEU A 194 6.14 17.47 -2.40
CA LEU A 194 6.46 16.07 -2.24
C LEU A 194 6.73 15.68 -0.77
N VAL A 195 7.13 16.64 0.06
CA VAL A 195 7.40 16.41 1.49
C VAL A 195 6.10 16.10 2.24
N GLU A 196 5.06 16.90 2.02
CA GLU A 196 3.73 16.68 2.58
C GLU A 196 3.12 15.35 2.11
N LEU A 197 3.23 15.01 0.82
CA LEU A 197 2.80 13.69 0.32
C LEU A 197 3.57 12.54 0.97
N GLY A 198 4.87 12.73 1.25
CA GLY A 198 5.68 11.77 2.00
C GLY A 198 5.20 11.57 3.43
N GLU A 199 4.87 12.64 4.15
CA GLU A 199 4.30 12.56 5.50
C GLU A 199 2.94 11.84 5.51
N LEU A 200 2.12 12.10 4.49
CA LEU A 200 0.83 11.42 4.31
C LEU A 200 1.02 9.92 4.02
N LEU A 201 1.97 9.54 3.17
CA LEU A 201 2.30 8.13 2.95
C LEU A 201 2.74 7.43 4.24
N VAL A 202 3.58 8.06 5.06
CA VAL A 202 4.00 7.52 6.37
C VAL A 202 2.80 7.33 7.31
N SER A 203 1.84 8.25 7.31
CA SER A 203 0.63 8.09 8.14
C SER A 203 -0.28 6.95 7.67
N LEU A 204 -0.39 6.73 6.35
CA LEU A 204 -1.11 5.59 5.78
C LEU A 204 -0.38 4.26 6.12
N GLU A 205 0.95 4.23 6.02
CA GLU A 205 1.78 3.10 6.45
C GLU A 205 1.56 2.79 7.94
N ALA A 206 1.54 3.80 8.81
CA ALA A 206 1.29 3.61 10.24
C ALA A 206 -0.09 2.98 10.51
N ALA A 207 -1.12 3.33 9.72
CA ALA A 207 -2.44 2.71 9.82
C ALA A 207 -2.43 1.24 9.41
N VAL A 208 -1.67 0.87 8.37
CA VAL A 208 -1.47 -0.53 7.96
C VAL A 208 -0.67 -1.29 9.03
N ARG A 209 0.44 -0.71 9.51
CA ARG A 209 1.32 -1.31 10.52
C ARG A 209 0.63 -1.55 11.86
N ALA A 210 -0.35 -0.73 12.22
CA ALA A 210 -1.15 -0.91 13.43
C ALA A 210 -1.97 -2.22 13.41
N LEU A 211 -2.22 -2.81 12.23
CA LEU A 211 -2.90 -4.09 12.07
C LEU A 211 -1.95 -5.29 12.08
N GLN A 212 -0.65 -5.03 12.06
CA GLN A 212 0.35 -6.07 11.87
C GLN A 212 0.47 -6.93 13.13
N LEU A 213 0.29 -8.24 12.96
CA LEU A 213 0.34 -9.22 14.06
C LEU A 213 1.74 -9.83 14.26
N ALA A 214 2.56 -9.85 13.21
CA ALA A 214 3.91 -10.38 13.21
C ALA A 214 4.95 -9.25 13.10
N PRO A 215 6.15 -9.38 13.67
CA PRO A 215 7.20 -8.40 13.43
C PRO A 215 7.55 -8.32 11.93
N ASP A 216 8.01 -7.16 11.48
CA ASP A 216 8.49 -6.99 10.11
C ASP A 216 9.55 -8.05 9.78
N VAL A 217 9.44 -8.62 8.59
CA VAL A 217 10.52 -9.43 8.03
C VAL A 217 11.68 -8.47 7.82
N ASN A 218 12.74 -8.64 8.61
CA ASN A 218 13.92 -7.82 8.44
C ASN A 218 14.58 -8.23 7.11
N GLU A 219 14.45 -7.38 6.10
CA GLU A 219 15.12 -7.57 4.79
C GLU A 219 16.64 -7.61 4.93
N ARG A 220 17.19 -7.15 6.07
CA ARG A 220 18.61 -7.33 6.36
C ARG A 220 18.88 -8.81 6.56
N LYS A 221 19.68 -9.36 5.65
CA LYS A 221 20.25 -10.69 5.80
C LYS A 221 20.82 -10.83 7.22
N PRO A 222 20.57 -11.96 7.92
CA PRO A 222 20.96 -12.14 9.31
C PRO A 222 22.46 -12.41 9.44
N TRP A 223 23.29 -11.44 9.04
CA TRP A 223 24.74 -11.52 9.04
C TRP A 223 25.26 -11.92 10.41
N ARG A 224 26.07 -12.97 10.44
CA ARG A 224 26.80 -13.39 11.62
C ARG A 224 28.10 -12.59 11.68
N ASN A 225 28.28 -11.86 12.77
CA ASN A 225 29.45 -10.99 12.94
C ASN A 225 30.56 -11.66 13.75
N GLU A 226 30.45 -12.97 13.99
CA GLU A 226 31.42 -13.76 14.77
C GLU A 226 31.45 -15.21 14.26
N GLY A 227 32.47 -15.97 14.68
CA GLY A 227 32.54 -17.42 14.52
C GLY A 227 33.21 -17.92 13.23
N HIS A 228 33.36 -17.10 12.19
CA HIS A 228 34.12 -17.46 10.98
C HIS A 228 35.54 -16.86 11.00
N PRO A 229 36.59 -17.59 10.57
CA PRO A 229 37.98 -17.08 10.55
C PRO A 229 38.22 -15.84 9.70
N PHE A 230 37.30 -15.53 8.77
CA PHE A 230 37.40 -14.39 7.87
C PHE A 230 36.88 -13.10 8.49
N ILE A 231 36.07 -13.17 9.55
CA ILE A 231 35.52 -11.96 10.17
C ILE A 231 36.63 -11.08 10.76
N GLY A 232 36.56 -9.78 10.45
CA GLY A 232 37.52 -8.76 10.85
C GLY A 232 38.82 -8.79 10.06
N LYS A 233 38.94 -9.64 9.03
CA LYS A 233 40.11 -9.67 8.15
C LYS A 233 40.02 -8.60 7.08
N HIS A 234 41.17 -8.01 6.77
CA HIS A 234 41.31 -7.14 5.63
C HIS A 234 41.34 -7.99 4.35
N SER A 235 40.69 -7.49 3.31
CA SER A 235 40.57 -8.13 2.01
C SER A 235 40.73 -7.10 0.91
N ARG A 236 41.15 -7.54 -0.29
CA ARG A 236 41.38 -6.71 -1.47
C ARG A 236 40.71 -7.34 -2.68
N ARG A 237 39.73 -6.66 -3.27
CA ARG A 237 39.11 -7.07 -4.54
C ARG A 237 39.68 -6.29 -5.72
N PHE A 238 39.69 -6.93 -6.88
CA PHE A 238 40.05 -6.31 -8.14
C PHE A 238 38.82 -6.16 -9.04
N PHE A 239 38.58 -4.93 -9.46
CA PHE A 239 37.51 -4.57 -10.38
C PHE A 239 38.11 -4.24 -11.74
N ALA A 240 37.51 -4.76 -12.81
CA ALA A 240 38.02 -4.61 -14.18
C ALA A 240 38.28 -3.15 -14.59
N ASN A 241 37.46 -2.21 -14.10
CA ASN A 241 37.51 -0.79 -14.49
C ASN A 241 37.96 0.17 -13.37
N TYR A 242 38.04 -0.30 -12.12
CA TYR A 242 38.27 0.57 -10.95
C TYR A 242 39.56 0.23 -10.19
N GLY A 243 40.26 -0.84 -10.59
CA GLY A 243 41.49 -1.27 -9.94
C GLY A 243 41.21 -2.07 -8.66
N ALA A 244 42.09 -1.94 -7.68
CA ALA A 244 41.96 -2.65 -6.40
C ALA A 244 41.16 -1.82 -5.39
N SER A 245 40.27 -2.46 -4.63
CA SER A 245 39.64 -1.84 -3.46
C SER A 245 39.85 -2.70 -2.23
N ASP A 246 40.31 -2.06 -1.15
CA ASP A 246 40.54 -2.69 0.15
C ASP A 246 39.30 -2.52 1.03
N GLY A 247 39.06 -3.51 1.87
CA GLY A 247 37.93 -3.51 2.81
C GLY A 247 38.15 -4.49 3.94
N ILE A 248 37.09 -4.69 4.73
CA ILE A 248 37.07 -5.59 5.88
C ILE A 248 35.84 -6.49 5.75
N ILE A 249 36.01 -7.79 5.97
CA ILE A 249 34.89 -8.72 6.08
C ILE A 249 34.23 -8.53 7.45
N VAL A 250 33.02 -7.98 7.51
CA VAL A 250 32.33 -7.65 8.77
C VAL A 250 31.21 -8.65 9.14
N GLY A 251 30.75 -9.45 8.18
CA GLY A 251 29.68 -10.43 8.39
C GLY A 251 29.81 -11.65 7.49
N TRP A 252 29.15 -12.74 7.86
CA TRP A 252 29.02 -13.93 7.01
C TRP A 252 27.65 -14.60 7.18
N LEU A 253 27.21 -15.30 6.15
CA LEU A 253 26.02 -16.14 6.14
C LEU A 253 26.43 -17.58 5.82
N PRO A 254 25.90 -18.57 6.55
CA PRO A 254 26.06 -19.96 6.14
C PRO A 254 25.32 -20.21 4.83
N ALA A 255 25.67 -21.30 4.15
CA ALA A 255 24.86 -21.82 3.05
C ALA A 255 23.46 -22.18 3.56
N GLU A 256 22.43 -21.85 2.79
CA GLU A 256 21.03 -22.18 3.08
C GLU A 256 20.37 -22.77 1.81
N GLY A 257 20.03 -24.06 1.85
CA GLY A 257 19.47 -24.74 0.67
C GLY A 257 20.46 -24.81 -0.48
N ASP A 258 20.08 -24.24 -1.63
CA ASP A 258 20.91 -24.15 -2.83
C ASP A 258 21.75 -22.85 -2.88
N ASP A 259 21.57 -21.95 -1.90
CA ASP A 259 22.32 -20.70 -1.82
C ASP A 259 23.71 -20.93 -1.19
N PRO A 260 24.81 -20.51 -1.85
CA PRO A 260 26.16 -20.64 -1.30
C PRO A 260 26.34 -19.74 -0.07
N PRO A 261 27.34 -20.02 0.78
CA PRO A 261 27.67 -19.12 1.87
C PRO A 261 28.16 -17.77 1.31
N LEU A 262 27.87 -16.69 2.04
CA LEU A 262 28.23 -15.32 1.65
C LEU A 262 29.03 -14.63 2.74
N TRP A 263 29.91 -13.71 2.33
CA TRP A 263 30.71 -12.85 3.19
C TRP A 263 30.47 -11.40 2.84
N HIS A 264 30.17 -10.60 3.85
CA HIS A 264 29.88 -9.19 3.70
C HIS A 264 31.15 -8.37 3.93
N MET A 265 31.62 -7.72 2.87
CA MET A 265 32.80 -6.87 2.84
C MET A 265 32.38 -5.40 2.84
N VAL A 266 32.99 -4.60 3.71
CA VAL A 266 32.80 -3.14 3.75
C VAL A 266 34.10 -2.44 3.35
N HIS A 267 34.02 -1.56 2.37
CA HIS A 267 35.14 -0.78 1.86
C HIS A 267 35.42 0.45 2.73
N GLY A 268 36.70 0.76 2.95
CA GLY A 268 37.11 1.74 3.96
C GLY A 268 36.87 3.21 3.60
N ASP A 269 36.84 3.54 2.31
CA ASP A 269 36.90 4.92 1.83
C ASP A 269 35.52 5.54 1.58
N ASP A 270 34.53 4.73 1.24
CA ASP A 270 33.16 5.12 0.89
C ASP A 270 32.09 4.40 1.73
N ALA A 271 32.49 3.41 2.53
CA ALA A 271 31.57 2.50 3.21
C ALA A 271 30.65 1.74 2.25
N ASP A 272 31.09 1.55 0.99
CA ASP A 272 30.39 0.69 0.06
C ASP A 272 30.45 -0.76 0.54
N GLU A 273 29.37 -1.49 0.30
CA GLU A 273 29.13 -2.84 0.79
C GLU A 273 29.08 -3.83 -0.37
N GLU A 274 29.80 -4.95 -0.24
CA GLU A 274 29.86 -6.00 -1.25
C GLU A 274 29.64 -7.38 -0.59
N ASP A 275 28.84 -8.23 -1.23
CA ASP A 275 28.62 -9.61 -0.81
C ASP A 275 29.45 -10.54 -1.69
N LEU A 276 30.30 -11.35 -1.06
CA LEU A 276 31.24 -12.25 -1.72
C LEU A 276 30.85 -13.69 -1.46
N ASP A 277 30.98 -14.55 -2.46
CA ASP A 277 30.95 -15.99 -2.18
C ASP A 277 32.26 -16.48 -1.52
N GLU A 278 32.35 -17.79 -1.23
CA GLU A 278 33.51 -18.37 -0.53
C GLU A 278 34.81 -18.25 -1.30
N MET A 279 34.73 -18.41 -2.63
CA MET A 279 35.90 -18.37 -3.50
C MET A 279 36.37 -16.93 -3.63
N GLU A 280 35.46 -15.99 -3.88
CA GLU A 280 35.76 -14.56 -3.91
C GLU A 280 36.33 -14.04 -2.60
N ALA A 281 35.78 -14.44 -1.46
CA ALA A 281 36.29 -14.06 -0.15
C ALA A 281 37.72 -14.59 0.05
N THR A 282 37.98 -15.84 -0.35
CA THR A 282 39.32 -16.45 -0.26
C THR A 282 40.33 -15.72 -1.14
N PHE A 283 39.97 -15.40 -2.38
CA PHE A 283 40.80 -14.59 -3.28
C PHE A 283 41.07 -13.21 -2.69
N ALA A 284 40.03 -12.53 -2.19
CA ALA A 284 40.17 -11.19 -1.66
C ALA A 284 41.09 -11.14 -0.42
N LEU A 285 41.00 -12.13 0.47
CA LEU A 285 41.91 -12.27 1.61
C LEU A 285 43.35 -12.50 1.16
N SER A 286 43.56 -13.44 0.22
CA SER A 286 44.90 -13.75 -0.32
C SER A 286 45.52 -12.53 -1.00
N ASN A 287 44.73 -11.75 -1.76
CA ASN A 287 45.18 -10.55 -2.44
C ASN A 287 45.67 -9.48 -1.48
N TYR A 288 44.99 -9.32 -0.33
CA TYR A 288 45.42 -8.37 0.70
C TYR A 288 46.67 -8.87 1.42
N ASP A 289 46.68 -10.13 1.86
CA ASP A 289 47.79 -10.73 2.62
C ASP A 289 49.10 -10.75 1.80
N GLU A 290 49.00 -10.98 0.49
CA GLU A 290 50.14 -10.97 -0.44
C GLU A 290 50.46 -9.57 -0.96
N ASN A 291 49.69 -8.56 -0.57
CA ASN A 291 49.76 -7.18 -1.05
C ASN A 291 49.82 -7.10 -2.59
N ARG A 292 48.96 -7.88 -3.25
CA ARG A 292 48.92 -7.93 -4.71
C ARG A 292 48.29 -6.66 -5.27
N THR A 293 48.72 -6.29 -6.47
CA THR A 293 48.21 -5.11 -7.19
C THR A 293 47.48 -5.48 -8.48
N GLU A 294 47.43 -6.76 -8.83
CA GLU A 294 46.78 -7.29 -10.02
C GLU A 294 46.13 -8.66 -9.73
N PRO A 295 45.00 -9.00 -10.39
CA PRO A 295 44.33 -10.30 -10.24
C PRO A 295 45.11 -11.43 -10.91
N THR A 296 44.89 -12.67 -10.47
CA THR A 296 45.47 -13.87 -11.09
C THR A 296 44.67 -14.25 -12.33
N ALA A 297 45.24 -15.13 -13.15
CA ALA A 297 44.50 -15.76 -14.24
C ALA A 297 43.29 -16.58 -13.75
N GLU A 298 43.37 -17.17 -12.55
CA GLU A 298 42.28 -17.94 -11.95
C GLU A 298 41.14 -17.03 -11.50
N GLU A 299 41.45 -15.92 -10.81
CA GLU A 299 40.49 -14.89 -10.42
C GLU A 299 39.81 -14.27 -11.63
N LEU A 300 40.57 -13.96 -12.69
CA LEU A 300 40.01 -13.44 -13.94
C LEU A 300 39.07 -14.45 -14.61
N ALA A 301 39.42 -15.74 -14.61
CA ALA A 301 38.58 -16.79 -15.17
C ALA A 301 37.32 -17.05 -14.32
N TYR A 302 37.41 -16.87 -13.01
CA TYR A 302 36.27 -16.93 -12.09
C TYR A 302 35.31 -15.78 -12.35
N ASN A 303 35.81 -14.54 -12.30
CA ASN A 303 35.01 -13.33 -12.50
C ASN A 303 34.34 -13.29 -13.90
N ALA A 304 35.00 -13.86 -14.92
CA ALA A 304 34.43 -13.95 -16.27
C ALA A 304 33.16 -14.83 -16.36
N GLN A 305 33.00 -15.82 -15.49
CA GLN A 305 31.82 -16.70 -15.50
C GLN A 305 30.55 -15.96 -15.07
N PHE A 306 30.68 -14.99 -14.16
CA PHE A 306 29.55 -14.20 -13.67
C PHE A 306 29.19 -13.03 -14.60
N LEU A 307 30.19 -12.47 -15.29
CA LEU A 307 29.95 -11.46 -16.32
C LEU A 307 29.14 -12.04 -17.50
N GLN A 308 29.44 -13.27 -17.93
CA GLN A 308 28.68 -13.92 -19.02
C GLN A 308 27.23 -14.24 -18.62
N ALA A 309 27.00 -14.66 -17.37
CA ALA A 309 25.66 -14.92 -16.88
C ALA A 309 24.80 -13.65 -16.72
N GLY A 310 25.42 -12.49 -16.48
CA GLY A 310 24.74 -11.20 -16.43
C GLY A 310 24.31 -10.71 -17.82
N ASP A 311 25.19 -10.82 -18.82
CA ASP A 311 24.91 -10.34 -20.18
C ASP A 311 23.93 -11.23 -20.96
N GLU A 312 23.92 -12.56 -20.75
CA GLU A 312 22.99 -13.46 -21.46
C GLU A 312 21.51 -13.24 -21.05
N ASN A 313 21.26 -12.75 -19.84
CA ASN A 313 19.91 -12.33 -19.42
C ASN A 313 19.53 -10.95 -19.99
N ASP A 314 20.52 -10.11 -20.32
CA ASP A 314 20.30 -8.77 -20.87
C ASP A 314 20.21 -8.76 -22.42
N GLU A 315 20.56 -9.83 -23.15
CA GLU A 315 20.43 -9.88 -24.61
C GLU A 315 19.18 -10.62 -25.13
N ALA A 316 18.46 -11.40 -24.32
CA ALA A 316 17.31 -12.19 -24.78
C ALA A 316 16.03 -11.40 -25.16
N ASP A 317 15.84 -10.17 -24.65
CA ASP A 317 14.63 -9.37 -24.92
C ASP A 317 14.89 -8.18 -25.87
N GLY A 318 15.55 -8.39 -27.01
CA GLY A 318 16.04 -7.29 -27.86
C GLY A 318 15.77 -7.35 -29.35
N GLU A 319 15.00 -8.33 -29.84
CA GLU A 319 14.63 -8.43 -31.26
C GLU A 319 13.13 -8.11 -31.45
N ASP A 320 12.77 -6.83 -31.40
CA ASP A 320 11.54 -6.34 -32.03
C ASP A 320 11.90 -5.35 -33.15
N ASP A 321 11.95 -5.93 -34.33
CA ASP A 321 11.70 -5.43 -35.68
C ASP A 321 11.03 -4.02 -35.77
N ASP A 322 11.84 -2.95 -35.78
CA ASP A 322 11.35 -1.62 -36.20
C ASP A 322 11.51 -1.46 -37.71
N GLU A 323 10.50 -1.96 -38.41
CA GLU A 323 10.31 -1.89 -39.85
C GLU A 323 10.07 -0.42 -40.28
N THR A 324 11.11 0.22 -40.80
CA THR A 324 11.05 1.26 -41.86
C THR A 324 10.29 2.57 -41.57
N ALA A 325 10.96 3.54 -40.96
CA ALA A 325 10.64 4.96 -41.16
C ALA A 325 11.51 5.56 -42.28
N GLU A 326 10.90 5.87 -43.43
CA GLU A 326 11.54 6.61 -44.53
C GLU A 326 12.08 7.98 -44.04
N PRO A 327 13.28 8.41 -44.48
CA PRO A 327 13.80 9.71 -44.12
C PRO A 327 13.00 10.84 -44.81
N PRO A 328 12.75 11.97 -44.12
CA PRO A 328 12.03 13.09 -44.71
C PRO A 328 12.86 13.76 -45.83
N PRO A 329 12.21 14.32 -46.86
CA PRO A 329 12.90 14.91 -48.00
C PRO A 329 13.65 16.20 -47.62
N ALA A 330 14.84 16.36 -48.20
CA ALA A 330 15.75 17.47 -47.98
C ALA A 330 15.10 18.84 -48.28
N ALA A 331 15.12 19.72 -47.28
CA ALA A 331 14.71 21.12 -47.43
C ALA A 331 15.69 21.88 -48.33
N ALA A 332 15.17 22.47 -49.39
CA ALA A 332 15.90 23.31 -50.32
C ALA A 332 16.35 24.63 -49.66
N LEU A 333 17.66 24.88 -49.66
CA LEU A 333 18.29 26.14 -49.31
C LEU A 333 17.84 27.26 -50.27
N LEU A 334 17.23 28.32 -49.73
CA LEU A 334 16.98 29.57 -50.45
C LEU A 334 18.27 30.40 -50.58
N PRO A 335 18.52 31.06 -51.72
CA PRO A 335 19.71 31.88 -51.92
C PRO A 335 19.57 33.25 -51.23
N MET A 336 20.55 33.61 -50.40
CA MET A 336 20.73 34.98 -49.94
C MET A 336 21.16 35.88 -51.10
N HIS A 337 20.36 36.90 -51.39
CA HIS A 337 20.75 38.00 -52.27
C HIS A 337 21.77 38.91 -51.57
N ARG A 338 22.69 39.41 -52.38
CA ARG A 338 23.88 40.23 -52.07
C ARG A 338 23.62 41.52 -51.30
#